data_AF-A0A194PXF4-F1
#
_entry.id   AF-A0A194PXF4-F1
#
_cell.length_a   1.000
_cell.length_b   1.000
_cell.length_c   1.000
_cell.angle_alpha   90.00
_cell.angle_beta   90.00
_cell.angle_gamma   90.00
#
_symmetry.space_group_name_H-M   'P 1'
#
loop_
_entity.id
_entity.type
_entity.pdbx_description
1 polymer ?
#
loop_
_entity_poly.entity_id
_entity_poly.type
_entity_poly.pdbx_seq_one_letter_code
_entity_poly.pdbx_strand_id
1 'polypeptide(L)'
;MVSMVHVNYIFVAEDIPHRCRVPECDGTNASAEIPPWWPKNVDSKCFRPVVDVNSFGKSNNTCSNATFEETLEECHEWIYENHNSIVAAVSMEQFKNISENWFF
;
A
#
# COMPACT_ATOMS: atom_id res chain seq x y z
N MET A 1 -10.89 41.91 24.25
CA MET A 1 -10.51 40.69 25.00
C MET A 1 -10.29 39.61 23.96
N VAL A 2 -9.06 39.14 23.77
CA VAL A 2 -8.74 38.12 22.77
C VAL A 2 -8.71 36.78 23.50
N SER A 3 -9.61 35.87 23.14
CA SER A 3 -9.63 34.51 23.67
C SER A 3 -8.81 33.63 22.74
N MET A 4 -7.82 32.92 23.28
CA MET A 4 -7.03 31.95 22.53
C MET A 4 -7.76 30.60 22.63
N VAL A 5 -8.32 30.13 21.50
CA VAL A 5 -9.05 28.86 21.42
C VAL A 5 -8.11 27.82 20.82
N HIS A 6 -7.89 26.72 21.53
CA HIS A 6 -7.12 25.58 21.03
C HIS A 6 -8.08 24.59 20.39
N VAL A 7 -7.90 24.30 19.09
CA VAL A 7 -8.73 23.35 18.34
C VAL A 7 -7.89 22.12 18.03
N ASN A 8 -8.32 20.96 18.51
CA ASN A 8 -7.71 19.68 18.17
C ASN A 8 -8.58 18.98 17.13
N TYR A 9 -7.97 18.56 16.02
CA TYR A 9 -8.64 17.77 15.00
C TYR A 9 -8.28 16.29 15.19
N ILE A 10 -9.29 15.44 15.32
CA ILE A 10 -9.13 13.98 15.34
C ILE A 10 -9.73 13.45 14.05
N PHE A 11 -8.92 12.78 13.24
CA PHE A 11 -9.37 12.13 12.01
C PHE A 11 -9.60 10.64 12.30
N VAL A 12 -10.77 10.15 11.95
CA VAL A 12 -11.08 8.72 11.93
C VAL A 12 -11.16 8.32 10.46
N ALA A 13 -10.28 7.41 10.06
CA ALA A 13 -10.28 6.85 8.72
C ALA A 13 -10.94 5.46 8.76
N GLU A 14 -11.77 5.18 7.75
CA GLU A 14 -12.32 3.84 7.56
C GLU A 14 -11.23 2.88 7.06
N ASP A 15 -11.16 1.66 7.62
CA ASP A 15 -10.28 0.61 7.10
C ASP A 15 -10.84 0.11 5.77
N ILE A 16 -10.30 0.68 4.70
CA ILE A 16 -10.61 0.22 3.34
C ILE A 16 -9.74 -1.00 3.01
N PRO A 17 -10.27 -1.99 2.27
CA PRO A 17 -9.43 -3.05 1.73
C PRO A 17 -8.33 -2.47 0.85
N HIS A 18 -7.09 -2.81 1.21
CA HIS A 18 -5.89 -2.39 0.51
C HIS A 18 -4.84 -3.49 0.60
N ARG A 19 -3.96 -3.52 -0.39
CA ARG A 19 -2.78 -4.37 -0.39
C ARG A 19 -1.61 -3.67 -1.06
N CYS A 20 -0.42 -4.18 -0.85
CA CYS A 20 0.77 -3.69 -1.49
C CYS A 20 0.76 -3.98 -2.99
N ARG A 21 1.30 -3.03 -3.75
CA ARG A 21 1.51 -3.18 -5.18
C ARG A 21 2.78 -3.97 -5.44
N VAL A 22 2.67 -4.96 -6.32
CA VAL A 22 3.80 -5.73 -6.85
C VAL A 22 3.91 -5.41 -8.34
N PRO A 23 4.74 -4.43 -8.74
CA PRO A 23 4.77 -3.91 -10.12
C PRO A 23 5.08 -4.98 -11.18
N GLU A 24 5.77 -6.06 -10.80
CA GLU A 24 6.09 -7.19 -11.67
C GLU A 24 4.86 -8.06 -11.99
N CYS A 25 3.86 -8.05 -11.10
CA CYS A 25 2.67 -8.91 -11.17
C CYS A 25 1.38 -8.13 -11.44
N ASP A 26 1.30 -6.91 -10.93
CA ASP A 26 0.12 -6.07 -10.97
C ASP A 26 0.08 -5.27 -12.27
N GLY A 27 -0.85 -5.67 -13.14
CA GLY A 27 -1.16 -4.94 -14.37
C GLY A 27 -1.94 -3.64 -14.13
N THR A 28 -2.43 -3.04 -15.20
CA THR A 28 -3.18 -1.77 -15.17
C THR A 28 -4.52 -1.84 -14.41
N ASN A 29 -5.09 -3.03 -14.23
CA ASN A 29 -6.36 -3.26 -13.54
C ASN A 29 -6.17 -4.14 -12.29
N ALA A 30 -5.19 -3.82 -11.46
CA ALA A 30 -4.95 -4.56 -10.24
C ALA A 30 -6.05 -4.26 -9.20
N SER A 31 -6.60 -5.32 -8.59
CA SER A 31 -7.59 -5.22 -7.51
C SER A 31 -6.90 -5.21 -6.14
N ALA A 32 -7.54 -4.61 -5.14
CA ALA A 32 -7.10 -4.64 -3.75
C ALA A 32 -7.30 -6.02 -3.08
N GLU A 33 -8.08 -6.90 -3.69
CA GLU A 33 -8.22 -8.29 -3.24
C GLU A 33 -6.90 -9.05 -3.35
N ILE A 34 -6.68 -10.01 -2.45
CA ILE A 34 -5.49 -10.86 -2.43
C ILE A 34 -5.52 -11.81 -3.64
N PRO A 35 -4.58 -11.68 -4.58
CA PRO A 35 -4.58 -12.52 -5.77
C PRO A 35 -4.12 -13.95 -5.45
N PRO A 36 -4.45 -14.94 -6.30
CA PRO A 36 -4.12 -16.35 -6.05
C PRO A 36 -2.62 -16.65 -6.06
N TRP A 37 -1.82 -15.76 -6.65
CA TRP A 37 -0.37 -15.85 -6.67
C TRP A 37 0.29 -15.33 -5.38
N TRP A 38 -0.45 -14.60 -4.52
CA TRP A 38 0.11 -14.02 -3.31
C TRP A 38 0.51 -15.12 -2.30
N PRO A 39 1.70 -15.05 -1.68
CA PRO A 39 2.11 -16.01 -0.67
C PRO A 39 1.22 -15.94 0.59
N LYS A 40 0.67 -17.08 1.02
CA LYS A 40 -0.26 -17.15 2.17
C LYS A 40 0.32 -16.70 3.51
N ASN A 41 1.65 -16.67 3.61
CA ASN A 41 2.37 -16.38 4.86
C ASN A 41 2.84 -14.91 4.95
N VAL A 42 2.42 -14.07 4.00
CA VAL A 42 2.87 -12.67 3.88
C VAL A 42 1.68 -11.75 4.08
N ASP A 43 1.81 -10.83 5.05
CA ASP A 43 0.82 -9.78 5.26
C ASP A 43 0.78 -8.83 4.06
N SER A 44 -0.30 -8.91 3.29
CA SER A 44 -0.47 -8.12 2.07
C SER A 44 -0.63 -6.62 2.31
N LYS A 45 -0.83 -6.16 3.55
CA LYS A 45 -0.94 -4.72 3.87
C LYS A 45 0.42 -4.08 4.13
N CYS A 46 1.37 -4.83 4.72
CA CYS A 46 2.63 -4.28 5.23
C CYS A 46 3.85 -4.71 4.41
N PHE A 47 3.83 -5.90 3.83
CA PHE A 47 4.96 -6.48 3.13
C PHE A 47 4.57 -6.97 1.74
N ARG A 48 5.50 -6.81 0.79
CA ARG A 48 5.39 -7.40 -0.55
C ARG A 48 6.46 -8.47 -0.72
N PRO A 49 6.13 -9.59 -1.38
CA PRO A 49 7.13 -10.60 -1.71
C PRO A 49 8.04 -10.10 -2.84
N VAL A 50 9.34 -10.35 -2.72
CA VAL A 50 10.31 -9.99 -3.76
C VAL A 50 10.27 -11.03 -4.88
N VAL A 51 10.21 -10.58 -6.13
CA VAL A 51 10.19 -11.47 -7.31
C VAL A 51 11.63 -11.85 -7.68
N ASP A 52 11.92 -13.15 -7.76
CA ASP A 52 13.19 -13.63 -8.34
C ASP A 52 13.10 -13.57 -9.87
N VAL A 53 13.85 -12.65 -10.47
CA VAL A 53 13.90 -12.40 -11.91
C VAL A 53 14.24 -13.66 -12.72
N ASN A 54 15.06 -14.58 -12.17
CA ASN A 54 15.43 -15.81 -12.86
C ASN A 54 14.29 -16.81 -12.90
N SER A 55 13.52 -16.92 -11.81
CA SER A 55 12.36 -17.79 -11.74
C SER A 55 11.18 -17.22 -12.54
N PHE A 56 11.00 -15.90 -12.49
CA PHE A 56 9.97 -15.15 -13.20
C PHE A 56 10.14 -15.23 -14.73
N GLY A 57 11.38 -15.10 -15.22
CA GLY A 57 11.68 -15.29 -16.64
C GLY A 57 11.42 -16.72 -17.13
N LYS A 58 11.56 -17.72 -16.25
CA LYS A 58 11.25 -19.13 -16.56
C LYS A 58 9.75 -19.43 -16.52
N SER A 59 8.96 -18.65 -15.79
CA SER A 59 7.50 -18.81 -15.68
C SER A 59 6.71 -18.02 -16.74
N ASN A 60 7.35 -17.66 -17.87
CA ASN A 60 6.75 -16.79 -18.90
C ASN A 60 6.21 -15.46 -18.32
N ASN A 61 6.92 -14.87 -17.35
CA ASN A 61 6.50 -13.64 -16.65
C ASN A 61 5.14 -13.78 -15.95
N THR A 62 4.82 -14.99 -15.47
CA THR A 62 3.60 -15.25 -14.70
C THR A 62 3.95 -15.32 -13.23
N CYS A 63 3.25 -14.53 -12.41
CA CYS A 63 3.39 -14.59 -10.97
C CYS A 63 2.70 -15.81 -10.40
N SER A 64 3.44 -16.55 -9.59
CA SER A 64 2.96 -17.70 -8.83
C SER A 64 3.66 -17.71 -7.48
N ASN A 65 3.15 -18.45 -6.51
CA ASN A 65 3.79 -18.53 -5.19
C ASN A 65 5.25 -19.04 -5.26
N ALA A 66 5.61 -19.75 -6.34
CA ALA A 66 6.96 -20.29 -6.56
C ALA A 66 7.95 -19.32 -7.22
N THR A 67 7.50 -18.14 -7.68
CA THR A 67 8.38 -17.13 -8.31
C THR A 67 8.92 -16.09 -7.34
N PHE A 68 8.51 -16.15 -6.08
CA PHE A 68 8.94 -15.21 -5.05
C PHE A 68 10.12 -15.75 -4.26
N GLU A 69 11.01 -14.86 -3.84
CA GLU A 69 12.05 -15.17 -2.86
C GLU A 69 11.45 -15.31 -1.45
N GLU A 70 12.22 -15.91 -0.53
CA GLU A 70 11.86 -15.93 0.89
C GLU A 70 11.96 -14.53 1.54
N THR A 71 12.67 -13.61 0.87
CA THR A 71 12.87 -12.23 1.29
C THR A 71 11.62 -11.39 1.05
N LEU A 72 11.20 -10.65 2.07
CA LEU A 72 10.08 -9.71 2.02
C LEU A 72 10.59 -8.28 2.06
N GLU A 73 9.92 -7.40 1.34
CA GLU A 73 10.22 -5.97 1.30
C GLU A 73 9.06 -5.16 1.89
N GLU A 74 9.37 -4.03 2.53
CA GLU A 74 8.36 -3.09 3.00
C GLU A 74 7.59 -2.47 1.83
N CYS A 75 6.31 -2.20 2.05
CA CYS A 75 5.48 -1.62 1.01
C CYS A 75 5.65 -0.10 0.93
N HIS A 76 5.90 0.36 -0.29
CA HIS A 76 5.96 1.78 -0.62
C HIS A 76 4.77 2.23 -1.48
N GLU A 77 4.08 1.29 -2.12
CA GLU A 77 2.89 1.54 -2.94
C GLU A 77 1.77 0.57 -2.57
N TRP A 78 0.54 1.07 -2.56
CA TRP A 78 -0.67 0.30 -2.25
C TRP A 78 -1.70 0.43 -3.36
N ILE A 79 -2.45 -0.65 -3.55
CA ILE A 79 -3.66 -0.69 -4.39
C ILE A 79 -4.85 -0.66 -3.44
N TYR A 80 -5.69 0.36 -3.62
CA TYR A 80 -6.90 0.58 -2.83
C TYR A 80 -8.13 0.11 -3.61
N GLU A 81 -9.10 -0.49 -2.92
CA GLU A 81 -10.38 -0.86 -3.55
C GLU A 81 -11.15 0.40 -3.98
N ASN A 82 -11.11 1.42 -3.12
CA ASN A 82 -11.79 2.68 -3.33
C ASN A 82 -10.81 3.85 -3.21
N HIS A 83 -10.69 4.64 -4.28
CA HIS A 83 -9.84 5.81 -4.37
C HIS A 83 -10.44 7.06 -3.69
N ASN A 84 -11.71 7.01 -3.25
CA ASN A 84 -12.41 8.14 -2.61
C ASN A 84 -12.31 8.14 -1.08
N SER A 85 -11.38 7.37 -0.51
CA SER A 85 -11.15 7.34 0.94
C SER A 85 -9.98 8.24 1.33
N ILE A 86 -10.04 8.78 2.55
CA ILE A 86 -8.93 9.55 3.14
C ILE A 86 -7.64 8.72 3.24
N VAL A 87 -7.74 7.40 3.38
CA VAL A 87 -6.56 6.51 3.39
C VAL A 87 -5.89 6.48 2.02
N ALA A 88 -6.68 6.48 0.93
CA ALA A 88 -6.15 6.53 -0.43
C ALA A 88 -5.61 7.92 -0.79
N ALA A 89 -6.25 8.98 -0.29
CA ALA A 89 -5.85 10.36 -0.53
C ALA A 89 -4.59 10.76 0.27
N VAL A 90 -4.43 10.25 1.49
CA VAL A 90 -3.37 10.66 2.41
C VAL A 90 -2.36 9.52 2.59
N SER A 91 -1.57 9.27 1.54
CA SER A 91 -0.34 8.48 1.65
C SER A 91 0.66 9.16 2.60
N MET A 92 1.61 8.40 3.18
CA MET A 92 2.52 8.87 4.25
C MET A 92 3.23 10.20 3.95
N GLU A 93 3.49 10.52 2.69
CA GLU A 93 4.10 11.78 2.26
C GLU A 93 3.19 13.00 2.46
N GLN A 94 1.87 12.84 2.27
CA GLN A 94 0.91 13.92 2.48
C GLN A 94 0.67 14.21 3.96
N PHE A 95 0.72 13.19 4.84
CA PHE A 95 0.63 13.42 6.29
C PHE A 95 1.78 14.29 6.80
N LYS A 96 2.99 14.11 6.28
CA LYS A 96 4.13 14.98 6.63
C LYS A 96 3.88 16.42 6.19
N ASN A 97 3.34 16.61 4.98
CA ASN A 97 3.02 17.94 4.46
C ASN A 97 1.86 18.61 5.22
N ILE A 98 0.84 17.85 5.65
CA ILE A 98 -0.24 18.36 6.50
C ILE A 98 0.27 18.72 7.91
N SER A 99 1.29 18.04 8.44
CA SER A 99 1.91 18.45 9.70
C SER A 99 2.74 19.74 9.57
N GLU A 100 3.31 20.00 8.39
CA GLU A 100 4.20 21.14 8.16
C GLU A 100 3.45 22.40 7.68
N ASN A 101 2.33 22.26 6.95
CA ASN A 101 1.59 23.39 6.39
C ASN A 101 0.55 24.05 7.34
N TRP A 102 0.40 23.53 8.56
CA TRP A 102 -0.52 24.07 9.58
C TRP A 102 0.23 24.66 10.80
N PHE A 103 1.56 24.76 10.73
CA PHE A 103 2.40 25.58 11.61
C PHE A 103 2.60 26.98 10.97
N PHE A 104 1.52 27.74 10.80
CA PHE A 104 1.56 29.21 10.66
C PHE A 104 0.36 29.83 11.36
#